data_AF-A0A7X8FRZ0-F1
#
_entry.id   AF-A0A7X8FRZ0-F1
#
_cell.length_a   1.000
_cell.length_b   1.000
_cell.length_c   1.000
_cell.angle_alpha   90.00
_cell.angle_beta   90.00
_cell.angle_gamma   90.00
#
_symmetry.space_group_name_H-M   'P 1'
#
loop_
_entity.id
_entity.type
_entity.pdbx_description
1 polymer ?
#
loop_
_entity_poly.entity_id
_entity_poly.type
_entity_poly.pdbx_seq_one_letter_code
_entity_poly.pdbx_strand_id
1 'polypeptide(L)'
;MQRFNLLDEAWIPVITEGEGTRDVSLKELFAGAHTITGLAGDTKTQDFALFRLLLAVLHTVFSRYDARGKVYESIELDAQGMQREEVAKEDDDYGKDLKKTWMTLWEQGCFPAKVNDYLETWRDRFYLYDDTYPFFQVRAADMAADKINKTKASEISGKNIDRRISESRNKIALFSPKYEAHNNKEILSDKEIARWLITYQGYTGLADKVIFGTDKYKASKGWLFDIGGIRLVGDNLFESLLLNCALLHPEEAYYGKVQRPCWEYAGSDVIAHRFRTNRIYNLAELYTNWSRAIYIDPERDFSGGFSFDIVKLPEIDHADPFLELMSLWRYQASGELKDRFTPRKHRQNEAIWRSFGLLTLSYDEVEKNRKYRQRKPGIMQWLNTIREHTDRTLAVEAISMQDDGNATSWVPVDEIYDALHIRDAVLTDVEEAGWVPRINDVVNETKQVIGWTYKNFIAQIHEIRNSSSKQFVQQNVEELYFLVDQPFRDWIASIQPNDKKDARVLAWQATLKGIVLRQAEKIIREAGPRDYIGIEKEEKTVNIATAYNQFVFFVKRQLDPKKGGESIDTNAK
;
A
#
# COMPACT_ATOMS: atom_id res chain seq x y z
N MET A 1 29.02 4.84 -20.81
CA MET A 1 28.43 4.25 -22.05
C MET A 1 26.94 4.04 -21.84
N GLN A 2 26.09 4.46 -22.79
CA GLN A 2 24.63 4.26 -22.70
C GLN A 2 24.25 2.80 -23.02
N ARG A 3 23.62 2.10 -22.08
CA ARG A 3 23.13 0.72 -22.29
C ARG A 3 21.81 0.50 -21.56
N PHE A 4 20.96 -0.33 -22.16
CA PHE A 4 19.67 -0.78 -21.62
C PHE A 4 18.69 0.38 -21.37
N ASN A 5 18.07 0.91 -22.45
CA ASN A 5 17.11 2.00 -22.36
C ASN A 5 15.72 1.48 -22.01
N LEU A 6 15.17 1.92 -20.87
CA LEU A 6 13.89 1.46 -20.34
C LEU A 6 12.68 1.82 -21.21
N LEU A 7 12.85 2.74 -22.17
CA LEU A 7 11.80 3.12 -23.13
C LEU A 7 11.57 2.07 -24.21
N ASP A 8 12.60 1.33 -24.62
CA ASP A 8 12.54 0.39 -25.75
C ASP A 8 12.84 -1.06 -25.34
N GLU A 9 13.67 -1.28 -24.31
CA GLU A 9 13.95 -2.62 -23.81
C GLU A 9 12.73 -3.20 -23.10
N ALA A 10 12.45 -4.49 -23.31
CA ALA A 10 11.35 -5.16 -22.65
C ALA A 10 11.75 -5.58 -21.23
N TRP A 11 11.36 -4.81 -20.20
CA TRP A 11 11.80 -5.04 -18.81
C TRP A 11 10.66 -5.10 -17.78
N ILE A 12 9.44 -4.76 -18.17
CA ILE A 12 8.27 -4.74 -17.29
C ILE A 12 7.43 -6.00 -17.54
N PRO A 13 7.39 -6.96 -16.60
CA PRO A 13 6.53 -8.11 -16.73
C PRO A 13 5.07 -7.70 -16.58
N VAL A 14 4.25 -8.10 -17.53
CA VAL A 14 2.81 -7.85 -17.57
C VAL A 14 2.05 -9.12 -17.90
N ILE A 15 0.80 -9.20 -17.47
CA ILE A 15 -0.14 -10.23 -17.88
C ILE A 15 -1.07 -9.64 -18.94
N THR A 16 -1.24 -10.36 -20.05
CA THR A 16 -2.20 -10.04 -21.12
C THR A 16 -3.23 -11.16 -21.19
N GLU A 17 -4.49 -10.82 -21.44
CA GLU A 17 -5.56 -11.82 -21.59
C GLU A 17 -5.24 -12.78 -22.74
N GLY A 18 -5.31 -14.10 -22.49
CA GLY A 18 -5.05 -15.14 -23.49
C GLY A 18 -3.59 -15.43 -23.83
N GLU A 19 -2.64 -14.51 -23.54
CA GLU A 19 -1.22 -14.66 -23.89
C GLU A 19 -0.31 -14.97 -22.70
N GLY A 20 -0.80 -14.83 -21.47
CA GLY A 20 -0.01 -15.08 -20.25
C GLY A 20 0.93 -13.92 -19.91
N THR A 21 2.08 -14.25 -19.30
CA THR A 21 3.07 -13.25 -18.86
C THR A 21 4.10 -12.97 -19.95
N ARG A 22 4.37 -11.70 -20.22
CA ARG A 22 5.45 -11.23 -21.11
C ARG A 22 6.09 -9.96 -20.59
N ASP A 23 7.32 -9.67 -21.01
CA ASP A 23 7.98 -8.40 -20.71
C ASP A 23 7.63 -7.36 -21.79
N VAL A 24 7.43 -6.10 -21.38
CA VAL A 24 7.23 -4.94 -22.27
C VAL A 24 8.16 -3.79 -21.91
N SER A 25 8.37 -2.89 -22.86
CA SER A 25 9.03 -1.60 -22.61
C SER A 25 8.07 -0.56 -22.02
N LEU A 26 8.57 0.59 -21.55
CA LEU A 26 7.69 1.67 -21.09
C LEU A 26 6.78 2.19 -22.22
N LYS A 27 7.29 2.31 -23.45
CA LYS A 27 6.51 2.81 -24.59
C LYS A 27 5.41 1.84 -25.01
N GLU A 28 5.74 0.55 -25.05
CA GLU A 28 4.77 -0.52 -25.32
C GLU A 28 3.70 -0.58 -24.22
N LEU A 29 4.09 -0.43 -22.94
CA LEU A 29 3.17 -0.43 -21.82
C LEU A 29 2.14 0.69 -21.95
N PHE A 30 2.56 1.95 -22.16
CA PHE A 30 1.60 3.05 -22.26
C PHE A 30 0.74 2.98 -23.51
N ALA A 31 1.30 2.55 -24.65
CA ALA A 31 0.54 2.37 -25.89
C ALA A 31 -0.50 1.23 -25.77
N GLY A 32 -0.15 0.15 -25.06
CA GLY A 32 -0.94 -1.07 -24.94
C GLY A 32 -1.67 -1.24 -23.60
N ALA A 33 -1.70 -0.25 -22.71
CA ALA A 33 -2.18 -0.40 -21.33
C ALA A 33 -3.62 -0.94 -21.21
N HIS A 34 -4.47 -0.68 -22.21
CA HIS A 34 -5.85 -1.15 -22.27
C HIS A 34 -5.99 -2.64 -22.62
N THR A 35 -4.93 -3.26 -23.15
CA THR A 35 -4.87 -4.71 -23.46
C THR A 35 -4.18 -5.51 -22.36
N ILE A 36 -3.46 -4.83 -21.46
CA ILE A 36 -2.71 -5.44 -20.37
C ILE A 36 -3.64 -5.58 -19.16
N THR A 37 -3.80 -6.79 -18.63
CA THR A 37 -4.61 -7.03 -17.43
C THR A 37 -3.96 -6.39 -16.20
N GLY A 38 -2.64 -6.51 -16.04
CA GLY A 38 -1.93 -5.93 -14.91
C GLY A 38 -0.42 -6.20 -14.92
N LEU A 39 0.27 -5.60 -13.94
CA LEU A 39 1.70 -5.86 -13.69
C LEU A 39 1.89 -7.26 -13.09
N ALA A 40 3.02 -7.88 -13.41
CA ALA A 40 3.36 -9.25 -13.03
C ALA A 40 4.82 -9.39 -12.57
N GLY A 41 5.31 -8.38 -11.85
CA GLY A 41 6.66 -8.35 -11.30
C GLY A 41 6.91 -9.46 -10.28
N ASP A 42 8.14 -9.48 -9.79
CA ASP A 42 8.66 -10.53 -8.91
C ASP A 42 7.92 -10.61 -7.56
N THR A 43 7.38 -9.48 -7.09
CA THR A 43 6.65 -9.35 -5.82
C THR A 43 5.57 -8.27 -5.93
N LYS A 44 4.54 -8.29 -5.07
CA LYS A 44 3.47 -7.26 -5.09
C LYS A 44 3.96 -5.90 -4.64
N THR A 45 4.98 -5.87 -3.78
CA THR A 45 5.69 -4.65 -3.39
C THR A 45 6.49 -4.03 -4.55
N GLN A 46 7.09 -4.86 -5.43
CA GLN A 46 7.73 -4.39 -6.66
C GLN A 46 6.70 -3.83 -7.65
N ASP A 47 5.58 -4.53 -7.86
CA ASP A 47 4.47 -4.04 -8.70
C ASP A 47 3.98 -2.68 -8.22
N PHE A 48 3.82 -2.50 -6.90
CA PHE A 48 3.33 -1.25 -6.33
C PHE A 48 4.32 -0.09 -6.50
N ALA A 49 5.64 -0.33 -6.35
CA ALA A 49 6.66 0.69 -6.60
C ALA A 49 6.69 1.08 -8.09
N LEU A 50 6.63 0.11 -9.00
CA LEU A 50 6.59 0.36 -10.44
C LEU A 50 5.30 1.09 -10.85
N PHE A 51 4.16 0.71 -10.29
CA PHE A 51 2.88 1.37 -10.54
C PHE A 51 2.94 2.88 -10.22
N ARG A 52 3.63 3.25 -9.14
CA ARG A 52 3.83 4.66 -8.76
C ARG A 52 4.79 5.41 -9.71
N LEU A 53 5.83 4.75 -10.22
CA LEU A 53 6.65 5.32 -11.30
C LEU A 53 5.79 5.66 -12.52
N LEU A 54 4.92 4.74 -12.94
CA LEU A 54 4.02 4.94 -14.08
C LEU A 54 3.04 6.10 -13.81
N LEU A 55 2.49 6.18 -12.61
CA LEU A 55 1.66 7.32 -12.20
C LEU A 55 2.43 8.65 -12.21
N ALA A 56 3.70 8.66 -11.82
CA ALA A 56 4.52 9.87 -11.87
C ALA A 56 4.69 10.38 -13.31
N VAL A 57 4.79 9.48 -14.29
CA VAL A 57 4.77 9.86 -15.72
C VAL A 57 3.43 10.50 -16.06
N LEU A 58 2.32 9.86 -15.71
CA LEU A 58 0.97 10.36 -16.03
C LEU A 58 0.66 11.69 -15.36
N HIS A 59 0.99 11.86 -14.07
CA HIS A 59 0.84 13.15 -13.38
C HIS A 59 1.67 14.24 -14.03
N THR A 60 2.90 13.94 -14.43
CA THR A 60 3.76 14.91 -15.11
C THR A 60 3.21 15.31 -16.48
N VAL A 61 2.76 14.36 -17.28
CA VAL A 61 2.20 14.62 -18.61
C VAL A 61 0.89 15.40 -18.49
N PHE A 62 -0.07 14.90 -17.71
CA PHE A 62 -1.43 15.44 -17.71
C PHE A 62 -1.64 16.64 -16.79
N SER A 63 -0.63 17.06 -16.03
CA SER A 63 -0.57 18.40 -15.44
C SER A 63 -0.13 19.48 -16.45
N ARG A 64 0.50 19.07 -17.55
CA ARG A 64 1.04 20.02 -18.55
C ARG A 64 0.23 20.01 -19.85
N TYR A 65 -0.33 18.85 -20.21
CA TYR A 65 -1.03 18.62 -21.46
C TYR A 65 -2.43 18.04 -21.22
N ASP A 66 -3.37 18.42 -22.08
CA ASP A 66 -4.70 17.83 -22.11
C ASP A 66 -4.72 16.43 -22.76
N ALA A 67 -5.89 15.79 -22.77
CA ALA A 67 -6.08 14.45 -23.38
C ALA A 67 -5.78 14.40 -24.89
N ARG A 68 -5.68 15.55 -25.57
CA ARG A 68 -5.34 15.68 -26.99
C ARG A 68 -3.86 16.03 -27.20
N GLY A 69 -3.11 16.19 -26.12
CA GLY A 69 -1.70 16.55 -26.12
C GLY A 69 -1.41 18.04 -26.29
N LYS A 70 -2.41 18.92 -26.15
CA LYS A 70 -2.23 20.37 -26.17
C LYS A 70 -1.83 20.87 -24.79
N VAL A 71 -0.89 21.82 -24.71
CA VAL A 71 -0.54 22.50 -23.45
C VAL A 71 -1.76 23.30 -22.94
N TYR A 72 -2.03 23.24 -21.63
CA TYR A 72 -3.08 24.07 -21.02
C TYR A 72 -2.73 25.56 -21.10
N GLU A 73 -3.74 26.43 -21.15
CA GLU A 73 -3.52 27.88 -21.29
C GLU A 73 -2.78 28.49 -20.09
N SER A 74 -3.02 27.94 -18.89
CA SER A 74 -2.36 28.36 -17.65
C SER A 74 -0.93 27.81 -17.48
N ILE A 75 -0.40 27.07 -18.46
CA ILE A 75 0.89 26.39 -18.36
C ILE A 75 1.90 26.95 -19.35
N GLU A 76 3.01 27.44 -18.82
CA GLU A 76 4.20 27.78 -19.60
C GLU A 76 5.29 26.72 -19.43
N LEU A 77 5.76 26.19 -20.57
CA LEU A 77 6.83 25.21 -20.63
C LEU A 77 8.14 25.84 -21.12
N ASP A 78 9.28 25.34 -20.61
CA ASP A 78 10.59 25.64 -21.18
C ASP A 78 10.90 24.80 -22.43
N ALA A 79 12.13 24.94 -22.95
CA ALA A 79 12.56 24.26 -24.17
C ALA A 79 12.62 22.73 -24.04
N GLN A 80 12.69 22.21 -22.81
CA GLN A 80 12.73 20.78 -22.48
C GLN A 80 11.35 20.25 -22.06
N GLY A 81 10.31 21.09 -22.10
CA GLY A 81 8.95 20.72 -21.74
C GLY A 81 8.69 20.68 -20.22
N MET A 82 9.54 21.32 -19.41
CA MET A 82 9.32 21.50 -17.98
C MET A 82 8.46 22.73 -17.71
N GLN A 83 7.53 22.61 -16.77
CA GLN A 83 6.72 23.74 -16.32
C GLN A 83 7.56 24.71 -15.49
N ARG A 84 7.47 26.00 -15.80
CA ARG A 84 8.29 27.04 -15.17
C ARG A 84 7.82 27.49 -13.80
N GLU A 85 6.51 27.69 -13.66
CA GLU A 85 5.90 28.28 -12.46
C GLU A 85 4.69 27.48 -11.99
N GLU A 86 4.36 27.58 -10.71
CA GLU A 86 3.12 27.02 -10.17
C GLU A 86 1.91 27.77 -10.74
N VAL A 87 0.80 27.06 -10.97
CA VAL A 87 -0.46 27.71 -11.36
C VAL A 87 -1.06 28.41 -10.13
N ALA A 88 -1.54 29.64 -10.31
CA ALA A 88 -2.16 30.41 -9.24
C ALA A 88 -3.38 29.66 -8.67
N LYS A 89 -3.56 29.71 -7.34
CA LYS A 89 -4.66 29.01 -6.67
C LYS A 89 -6.05 29.53 -7.07
N GLU A 90 -6.13 30.79 -7.49
CA GLU A 90 -7.40 31.41 -7.92
C GLU A 90 -7.79 31.05 -9.36
N ASP A 91 -6.93 30.32 -10.09
CA ASP A 91 -7.23 29.86 -11.45
C ASP A 91 -8.14 28.61 -11.40
N ASP A 92 -9.45 28.87 -11.32
CA ASP A 92 -10.47 27.83 -11.36
C ASP A 92 -10.53 27.11 -12.72
N ASP A 93 -10.01 27.69 -13.80
CA ASP A 93 -10.12 27.14 -15.14
C ASP A 93 -9.16 25.96 -15.33
N TYR A 94 -7.94 26.05 -14.78
CA TYR A 94 -7.01 24.93 -14.78
C TYR A 94 -7.57 23.68 -14.07
N GLY A 95 -8.25 23.84 -12.93
CA GLY A 95 -8.89 22.74 -12.23
C GLY A 95 -10.00 22.06 -13.05
N LYS A 96 -10.81 22.85 -13.77
CA LYS A 96 -11.85 22.33 -14.68
C LYS A 96 -11.24 21.59 -15.86
N ASP A 97 -10.15 22.12 -16.42
CA ASP A 97 -9.42 21.51 -17.52
C ASP A 97 -8.82 20.15 -17.14
N LEU A 98 -8.22 20.03 -15.95
CA LEU A 98 -7.73 18.75 -15.43
C LEU A 98 -8.86 17.72 -15.27
N LYS A 99 -10.02 18.13 -14.75
CA LYS A 99 -11.19 17.25 -14.62
C LYS A 99 -11.67 16.77 -15.99
N LYS A 100 -11.76 17.69 -16.96
CA LYS A 100 -12.15 17.38 -18.35
C LYS A 100 -11.15 16.45 -19.03
N THR A 101 -9.85 16.63 -18.80
CA THR A 101 -8.81 15.73 -19.30
C THR A 101 -8.99 14.33 -18.74
N TRP A 102 -9.19 14.19 -17.43
CA TRP A 102 -9.43 12.87 -16.83
C TRP A 102 -10.66 12.18 -17.44
N MET A 103 -11.78 12.88 -17.56
CA MET A 103 -13.01 12.35 -18.18
C MET A 103 -12.77 11.92 -19.64
N THR A 104 -12.10 12.76 -20.42
CA THR A 104 -11.83 12.48 -21.84
C THR A 104 -10.94 11.25 -22.00
N LEU A 105 -9.92 11.09 -21.16
CA LEU A 105 -9.08 9.89 -21.16
C LEU A 105 -9.91 8.65 -20.81
N TRP A 106 -10.72 8.74 -19.76
CA TRP A 106 -11.56 7.62 -19.31
C TRP A 106 -12.52 7.16 -20.41
N GLU A 107 -13.19 8.09 -21.10
CA GLU A 107 -14.06 7.81 -22.24
C GLU A 107 -13.31 7.20 -23.44
N GLN A 108 -12.06 7.60 -23.67
CA GLN A 108 -11.23 7.05 -24.74
C GLN A 108 -10.75 5.62 -24.47
N GLY A 109 -10.60 5.23 -23.21
CA GLY A 109 -10.19 3.87 -22.82
C GLY A 109 -8.71 3.54 -23.09
N CYS A 110 -7.89 4.52 -23.50
CA CYS A 110 -6.46 4.34 -23.76
C CYS A 110 -5.68 5.65 -23.55
N PHE A 111 -4.36 5.57 -23.37
CA PHE A 111 -3.51 6.76 -23.27
C PHE A 111 -3.14 7.33 -24.66
N PRO A 112 -3.14 8.66 -24.84
CA PRO A 112 -2.70 9.29 -26.07
C PRO A 112 -1.19 9.13 -26.29
N ALA A 113 -0.75 9.22 -27.55
CA ALA A 113 0.66 9.18 -27.94
C ALA A 113 1.53 10.20 -27.20
N LYS A 114 0.92 11.30 -26.71
CA LYS A 114 1.60 12.35 -25.95
C LYS A 114 2.40 11.83 -24.74
N VAL A 115 1.95 10.75 -24.11
CA VAL A 115 2.70 10.13 -23.00
C VAL A 115 4.06 9.64 -23.48
N ASN A 116 4.08 8.94 -24.62
CA ASN A 116 5.31 8.46 -25.24
C ASN A 116 6.15 9.61 -25.81
N ASP A 117 5.54 10.65 -26.38
CA ASP A 117 6.27 11.85 -26.86
C ASP A 117 7.01 12.56 -25.71
N TYR A 118 6.39 12.63 -24.53
CA TYR A 118 7.03 13.16 -23.33
C TYR A 118 8.22 12.30 -22.90
N LEU A 119 8.06 10.98 -22.84
CA LEU A 119 9.14 10.06 -22.49
C LEU A 119 10.31 10.16 -23.49
N GLU A 120 10.00 10.29 -24.77
CA GLU A 120 10.99 10.43 -25.84
C GLU A 120 11.81 11.73 -25.70
N THR A 121 11.19 12.83 -25.28
CA THR A 121 11.90 14.08 -24.92
C THR A 121 12.97 13.85 -23.85
N TRP A 122 12.75 12.88 -22.96
CA TRP A 122 13.64 12.55 -21.85
C TRP A 122 14.43 11.25 -22.05
N ARG A 123 14.52 10.73 -23.29
CA ARG A 123 15.18 9.45 -23.62
C ARG A 123 16.53 9.23 -22.95
N ASP A 124 17.37 10.26 -22.91
CA ASP A 124 18.71 10.20 -22.34
C ASP A 124 18.72 9.99 -20.82
N ARG A 125 17.58 10.11 -20.15
CA ARG A 125 17.41 9.93 -18.69
C ARG A 125 16.91 8.55 -18.30
N PHE A 126 16.61 7.70 -19.28
CA PHE A 126 16.02 6.37 -19.10
C PHE A 126 16.98 5.22 -19.43
N TYR A 127 18.27 5.50 -19.63
CA TYR A 127 19.30 4.46 -19.67
C TYR A 127 19.60 3.97 -18.25
N LEU A 128 19.52 2.65 -18.04
CA LEU A 128 19.89 2.06 -16.75
C LEU A 128 21.39 2.25 -16.46
N TYR A 129 22.22 2.17 -17.50
CA TYR A 129 23.65 2.44 -17.42
C TYR A 129 23.97 3.64 -18.28
N ASP A 130 24.41 4.73 -17.64
CA ASP A 130 24.91 5.93 -18.31
C ASP A 130 25.89 6.69 -17.38
N ASP A 131 26.87 7.38 -17.97
CA ASP A 131 27.89 8.07 -17.17
C ASP A 131 27.40 9.47 -16.72
N THR A 132 26.34 9.98 -17.35
CA THR A 132 25.86 11.36 -17.16
C THR A 132 24.53 11.39 -16.41
N TYR A 133 23.57 10.59 -16.84
CA TYR A 133 22.19 10.54 -16.37
C TYR A 133 21.69 9.11 -16.17
N PRO A 134 22.36 8.28 -15.36
CA PRO A 134 21.90 6.92 -15.10
C PRO A 134 20.52 6.95 -14.40
N PHE A 135 19.56 6.21 -14.93
CA PHE A 135 18.19 6.21 -14.43
C PHE A 135 18.15 5.82 -12.94
N PHE A 136 17.48 6.63 -12.11
CA PHE A 136 17.31 6.41 -10.66
C PHE A 136 18.62 6.29 -9.86
N GLN A 137 19.71 6.83 -10.41
CA GLN A 137 21.05 6.70 -9.88
C GLN A 137 21.76 8.06 -9.86
N VAL A 138 22.95 8.07 -9.26
CA VAL A 138 23.88 9.19 -9.23
C VAL A 138 25.18 8.78 -9.91
N ARG A 139 26.08 9.73 -10.17
CA ARG A 139 27.40 9.42 -10.71
C ARG A 139 28.37 9.09 -9.58
N ALA A 140 29.47 8.39 -9.89
CA ALA A 140 30.52 8.09 -8.92
C ALA A 140 31.01 9.34 -8.17
N ALA A 141 31.16 10.47 -8.89
CA ALA A 141 31.60 11.74 -8.33
C ALA A 141 30.63 12.33 -7.29
N ASP A 142 29.34 11.97 -7.34
CA ASP A 142 28.33 12.45 -6.39
C ASP A 142 28.44 11.73 -5.03
N MET A 143 29.12 10.58 -4.97
CA MET A 143 29.34 9.76 -3.77
C MET A 143 30.82 9.63 -3.38
N ALA A 144 31.66 10.55 -3.86
CA ALA A 144 33.09 10.55 -3.58
C ALA A 144 33.41 10.59 -2.07
N ALA A 145 34.56 10.07 -1.68
CA ALA A 145 34.95 9.86 -0.28
C ALA A 145 34.96 11.15 0.57
N ASP A 146 35.19 12.31 -0.04
CA ASP A 146 35.14 13.63 0.59
C ASP A 146 33.70 14.10 0.91
N LYS A 147 32.69 13.47 0.31
CA LYS A 147 31.26 13.82 0.50
C LYS A 147 30.56 12.94 1.53
N ILE A 148 31.18 11.88 2.03
CA ILE A 148 30.55 10.86 2.88
C ILE A 148 31.31 10.61 4.18
N ASN A 149 30.62 10.08 5.20
CA ASN A 149 31.21 9.85 6.53
C ASN A 149 32.21 8.67 6.62
N LYS A 150 32.49 7.98 5.51
CA LYS A 150 33.35 6.79 5.43
C LYS A 150 34.23 6.86 4.19
N THR A 151 35.26 6.03 4.13
CA THR A 151 36.16 5.96 2.97
C THR A 151 35.52 5.37 1.72
N LYS A 152 34.42 4.61 1.87
CA LYS A 152 33.66 3.99 0.79
C LYS A 152 32.17 4.00 1.12
N ALA A 153 31.35 3.99 0.07
CA ALA A 153 29.91 3.77 0.15
C ALA A 153 29.59 2.37 0.69
N SER A 154 28.32 2.15 1.08
CA SER A 154 27.88 0.80 1.49
C SER A 154 27.56 0.00 0.23
N GLU A 155 28.13 -1.20 0.12
CA GLU A 155 27.81 -2.11 -0.99
C GLU A 155 26.57 -2.97 -0.65
N ILE A 156 25.69 -3.12 -1.65
CA ILE A 156 24.54 -4.02 -1.64
C ILE A 156 24.72 -5.04 -2.77
N SER A 157 24.58 -6.33 -2.46
CA SER A 157 24.72 -7.41 -3.44
C SER A 157 23.37 -7.89 -4.00
N GLY A 158 23.39 -8.65 -5.09
CA GLY A 158 22.21 -9.20 -5.76
C GLY A 158 21.27 -9.94 -4.82
N LYS A 159 21.79 -10.81 -3.95
CA LYS A 159 20.96 -11.56 -2.99
C LYS A 159 20.38 -10.72 -1.85
N ASN A 160 20.93 -9.52 -1.63
CA ASN A 160 20.39 -8.56 -0.65
C ASN A 160 19.21 -7.77 -1.24
N ILE A 161 19.30 -7.36 -2.52
CA ILE A 161 18.26 -6.56 -3.16
C ILE A 161 17.11 -7.41 -3.70
N ASP A 162 17.38 -8.64 -4.16
CA ASP A 162 16.36 -9.57 -4.62
C ASP A 162 15.50 -10.05 -3.44
N ARG A 163 14.31 -9.48 -3.30
CA ARG A 163 13.44 -9.77 -2.16
C ARG A 163 12.79 -11.15 -2.18
N ARG A 164 12.87 -11.88 -3.30
CA ARG A 164 12.50 -13.30 -3.36
C ARG A 164 13.48 -14.18 -2.58
N ILE A 165 14.69 -13.68 -2.31
CA ILE A 165 15.74 -14.34 -1.55
C ILE A 165 15.90 -13.67 -0.17
N SER A 166 16.06 -12.34 -0.14
CA SER A 166 16.29 -11.53 1.05
C SER A 166 17.37 -12.09 2.00
N GLU A 167 18.51 -12.50 1.45
CA GLU A 167 19.62 -13.06 2.21
C GLU A 167 20.57 -11.96 2.67
N SER A 168 21.10 -12.06 3.90
CA SER A 168 22.15 -11.16 4.41
C SER A 168 23.41 -11.94 4.75
N ARG A 169 24.54 -11.24 4.95
CA ARG A 169 25.78 -11.85 5.42
C ARG A 169 25.63 -12.62 6.75
N ASN A 170 24.61 -12.30 7.55
CA ASN A 170 24.38 -12.90 8.87
C ASN A 170 23.22 -13.90 8.91
N LYS A 171 22.39 -13.97 7.86
CA LYS A 171 21.20 -14.83 7.80
C LYS A 171 21.03 -15.37 6.39
N ILE A 172 21.19 -16.68 6.25
CA ILE A 172 21.07 -17.43 5.00
C ILE A 172 19.59 -17.70 4.70
N ALA A 173 19.19 -17.56 3.43
CA ALA A 173 17.86 -17.96 2.98
C ALA A 173 17.80 -19.49 2.82
N LEU A 174 17.05 -20.17 3.70
CA LEU A 174 16.94 -21.64 3.68
C LEU A 174 16.11 -22.16 2.49
N PHE A 175 15.08 -21.41 2.09
CA PHE A 175 14.19 -21.74 0.97
C PHE A 175 14.28 -20.65 -0.09
N SER A 176 15.41 -20.62 -0.80
CA SER A 176 15.63 -19.65 -1.87
C SER A 176 15.15 -20.21 -3.22
N PRO A 177 14.51 -19.39 -4.07
CA PRO A 177 14.19 -19.79 -5.45
C PRO A 177 15.45 -19.91 -6.34
N LYS A 178 16.60 -19.41 -5.89
CA LYS A 178 17.89 -19.55 -6.56
C LYS A 178 18.83 -20.42 -5.72
N TYR A 179 19.46 -21.40 -6.36
CA TYR A 179 20.46 -22.26 -5.71
C TYR A 179 21.78 -21.51 -5.46
N GLU A 180 22.58 -21.94 -4.49
CA GLU A 180 23.83 -21.25 -4.08
C GLU A 180 24.99 -21.44 -5.08
N ALA A 181 25.07 -22.61 -5.71
CA ALA A 181 26.19 -22.96 -6.58
C ALA A 181 26.39 -21.91 -7.70
N HIS A 182 27.65 -21.68 -8.07
CA HIS A 182 28.05 -20.73 -9.12
C HIS A 182 27.58 -19.28 -8.89
N ASN A 183 27.40 -18.89 -7.62
CA ASN A 183 27.00 -17.54 -7.22
C ASN A 183 25.64 -17.09 -7.77
N ASN A 184 24.76 -18.05 -8.12
CA ASN A 184 23.51 -17.78 -8.83
C ASN A 184 22.56 -16.84 -8.05
N LYS A 185 22.60 -16.83 -6.71
CA LYS A 185 21.84 -15.88 -5.89
C LYS A 185 22.25 -14.40 -6.08
N GLU A 186 23.48 -14.15 -6.51
CA GLU A 186 23.96 -12.77 -6.76
C GLU A 186 23.70 -12.32 -8.20
N ILE A 187 23.35 -13.22 -9.12
CA ILE A 187 23.17 -12.91 -10.53
C ILE A 187 21.77 -12.34 -10.76
N LEU A 188 21.70 -11.15 -11.34
CA LEU A 188 20.49 -10.47 -11.79
C LEU A 188 20.64 -10.05 -13.25
N SER A 189 19.58 -10.21 -14.03
CA SER A 189 19.47 -9.63 -15.37
C SER A 189 19.27 -8.12 -15.30
N ASP A 190 19.60 -7.39 -16.37
CA ASP A 190 19.35 -5.93 -16.47
C ASP A 190 17.89 -5.57 -16.17
N LYS A 191 16.94 -6.41 -16.61
CA LYS A 191 15.49 -6.27 -16.35
C LYS A 191 15.17 -6.36 -14.86
N GLU A 192 15.73 -7.36 -14.16
CA GLU A 192 15.58 -7.51 -12.71
C GLU A 192 16.23 -6.34 -11.98
N ILE A 193 17.42 -5.89 -12.41
CA ILE A 193 18.13 -4.75 -11.82
C ILE A 193 17.27 -3.49 -11.90
N ALA A 194 16.67 -3.19 -13.06
CA ALA A 194 15.80 -2.02 -13.22
C ALA A 194 14.61 -2.04 -12.24
N ARG A 195 13.91 -3.17 -12.12
CA ARG A 195 12.75 -3.31 -11.22
C ARG A 195 13.15 -3.25 -9.75
N TRP A 196 14.23 -3.92 -9.39
CA TRP A 196 14.73 -3.93 -8.01
C TRP A 196 15.28 -2.57 -7.60
N LEU A 197 15.94 -1.83 -8.49
CA LEU A 197 16.41 -0.46 -8.25
C LEU A 197 15.26 0.46 -7.84
N ILE A 198 14.17 0.47 -8.60
CA ILE A 198 12.96 1.27 -8.30
C ILE A 198 12.37 0.85 -6.95
N THR A 199 12.24 -0.46 -6.72
CA THR A 199 11.69 -1.02 -5.47
C THR A 199 12.55 -0.67 -4.26
N TYR A 200 13.87 -0.69 -4.42
CA TYR A 200 14.82 -0.45 -3.35
C TYR A 200 14.76 0.99 -2.83
N GLN A 201 14.48 1.97 -3.69
CA GLN A 201 14.24 3.35 -3.26
C GLN A 201 13.04 3.44 -2.30
N GLY A 202 12.00 2.62 -2.51
CA GLY A 202 10.79 2.59 -1.68
C GLY A 202 10.89 1.74 -0.41
N TYR A 203 11.69 0.66 -0.41
CA TYR A 203 11.73 -0.37 0.64
C TYR A 203 13.16 -0.76 1.05
N THR A 204 13.86 0.14 1.76
CA THR A 204 15.28 -0.05 2.10
C THR A 204 15.53 -0.55 3.53
N GLY A 205 14.90 0.08 4.52
CA GLY A 205 15.30 -0.03 5.94
C GLY A 205 16.46 0.90 6.33
N LEU A 206 17.14 0.63 7.45
CA LEU A 206 18.22 1.46 8.03
C LEU A 206 19.53 0.70 8.31
N ALA A 207 19.68 -0.55 7.86
CA ALA A 207 20.83 -1.40 8.19
C ALA A 207 22.19 -0.89 7.67
N ASP A 208 22.20 -0.14 6.57
CA ASP A 208 23.38 0.49 5.98
C ASP A 208 23.92 1.63 6.86
N LYS A 209 25.21 1.99 6.72
CA LYS A 209 25.90 2.85 7.71
C LYS A 209 26.43 4.17 7.14
N VAL A 210 26.43 4.33 5.83
CA VAL A 210 27.06 5.47 5.16
C VAL A 210 26.05 6.60 4.95
N ILE A 211 26.43 7.81 5.34
CA ILE A 211 25.64 9.05 5.19
C ILE A 211 26.49 10.11 4.46
N PHE A 212 25.84 11.13 3.91
CA PHE A 212 26.53 12.31 3.40
C PHE A 212 27.01 13.22 4.54
N GLY A 213 28.19 13.81 4.37
CA GLY A 213 28.84 14.61 5.40
C GLY A 213 29.09 13.84 6.70
N THR A 214 29.36 14.57 7.79
CA THR A 214 29.56 13.99 9.13
C THR A 214 28.38 14.21 10.06
N ASP A 215 27.50 15.15 9.72
CA ASP A 215 26.38 15.56 10.56
C ASP A 215 25.24 14.55 10.48
N LYS A 216 24.69 14.18 11.63
CA LYS A 216 23.59 13.22 11.69
C LYS A 216 22.28 13.89 11.25
N TYR A 217 21.54 13.20 10.40
CA TYR A 217 20.16 13.51 10.04
C TYR A 217 19.31 12.24 10.14
N LYS A 218 18.00 12.41 10.22
CA LYS A 218 17.07 11.27 10.22
C LYS A 218 17.00 10.70 8.81
N ALA A 219 17.49 9.48 8.66
CA ALA A 219 17.63 8.82 7.36
C ALA A 219 16.32 8.16 6.92
N SER A 220 16.06 8.17 5.62
CA SER A 220 14.90 7.52 5.03
C SER A 220 14.98 5.99 5.13
N LYS A 221 13.87 5.34 5.46
CA LYS A 221 13.67 3.88 5.31
C LYS A 221 13.23 3.48 3.90
N GLY A 222 13.00 4.46 3.02
CA GLY A 222 12.11 4.33 1.88
C GLY A 222 10.69 4.73 2.28
N TRP A 223 10.05 5.58 1.47
CA TRP A 223 8.72 6.10 1.82
C TRP A 223 7.67 5.00 1.85
N LEU A 224 7.71 4.10 0.86
CA LEU A 224 6.77 3.00 0.75
C LEU A 224 6.89 2.00 1.91
N PHE A 225 8.06 1.95 2.56
CA PHE A 225 8.29 1.09 3.72
C PHE A 225 7.36 1.39 4.89
N ASP A 226 6.93 2.65 5.07
CA ASP A 226 6.15 3.08 6.22
C ASP A 226 4.62 3.14 5.95
N ILE A 227 4.20 3.03 4.70
CA ILE A 227 2.78 3.18 4.32
C ILE A 227 2.04 1.85 4.28
N GLY A 228 0.75 1.87 4.65
CA GLY A 228 -0.20 0.83 4.30
C GLY A 228 -0.77 1.15 2.94
N GLY A 229 -0.04 0.77 1.89
CA GLY A 229 -0.32 1.03 0.49
C GLY A 229 -1.72 0.57 0.07
N ILE A 230 -2.44 1.42 -0.66
CA ILE A 230 -3.75 1.11 -1.24
C ILE A 230 -3.74 1.54 -2.70
N ARG A 231 -4.16 0.64 -3.60
CA ARG A 231 -4.46 1.02 -4.99
C ARG A 231 -5.79 0.47 -5.45
N LEU A 232 -6.42 1.20 -6.35
CA LEU A 232 -7.63 0.75 -7.06
C LEU A 232 -7.21 -0.03 -8.31
N VAL A 233 -7.88 -1.14 -8.60
CA VAL A 233 -7.60 -1.96 -9.78
C VAL A 233 -8.88 -2.13 -10.58
N GLY A 234 -8.81 -1.78 -11.85
CA GLY A 234 -9.90 -1.94 -12.83
C GLY A 234 -9.73 -3.22 -13.65
N ASP A 235 -10.38 -3.28 -14.81
CA ASP A 235 -10.40 -4.47 -15.68
C ASP A 235 -9.07 -4.65 -16.43
N ASN A 236 -8.32 -3.55 -16.62
CA ASN A 236 -7.01 -3.54 -17.26
C ASN A 236 -6.07 -2.49 -16.62
N LEU A 237 -4.82 -2.44 -17.09
CA LEU A 237 -3.79 -1.57 -16.56
C LEU A 237 -4.06 -0.09 -16.85
N PHE A 238 -4.67 0.24 -18.01
CA PHE A 238 -5.10 1.60 -18.31
C PHE A 238 -6.08 2.11 -17.25
N GLU A 239 -7.14 1.33 -16.98
CA GLU A 239 -8.14 1.69 -15.97
C GLU A 239 -7.52 1.79 -14.58
N SER A 240 -6.69 0.81 -14.21
CA SER A 240 -5.99 0.80 -12.94
C SER A 240 -5.14 2.06 -12.77
N LEU A 241 -4.34 2.44 -13.77
CA LEU A 241 -3.54 3.67 -13.72
C LEU A 241 -4.42 4.92 -13.65
N LEU A 242 -5.46 5.03 -14.48
CA LEU A 242 -6.27 6.24 -14.54
C LEU A 242 -7.16 6.42 -13.29
N LEU A 243 -7.67 5.34 -12.70
CA LEU A 243 -8.36 5.35 -11.40
C LEU A 243 -7.46 5.90 -10.28
N ASN A 244 -6.15 5.69 -10.39
CA ASN A 244 -5.18 6.14 -9.40
C ASN A 244 -4.46 7.45 -9.78
N CYS A 245 -4.78 8.03 -10.94
CA CYS A 245 -4.20 9.28 -11.42
C CYS A 245 -5.09 10.47 -11.04
N ALA A 246 -4.97 10.92 -9.79
CA ALA A 246 -5.68 12.11 -9.30
C ALA A 246 -5.09 13.40 -9.88
N LEU A 247 -5.47 13.75 -11.11
CA LEU A 247 -4.99 14.97 -11.79
C LEU A 247 -5.29 16.23 -10.96
N LEU A 248 -6.48 16.26 -10.36
CA LEU A 248 -6.82 17.22 -9.32
C LEU A 248 -6.74 16.51 -7.97
N HIS A 249 -5.78 16.92 -7.14
CA HIS A 249 -5.65 16.36 -5.79
C HIS A 249 -6.97 16.58 -5.00
N PRO A 250 -7.34 15.74 -4.04
CA PRO A 250 -8.51 16.02 -3.17
C PRO A 250 -8.33 17.17 -2.17
N GLU A 251 -7.15 17.79 -2.11
CA GLU A 251 -6.82 18.84 -1.15
C GLU A 251 -6.24 20.05 -1.88
N GLU A 252 -6.89 21.19 -1.72
CA GLU A 252 -6.55 22.46 -2.37
C GLU A 252 -5.12 22.94 -2.09
N ALA A 253 -4.53 22.50 -0.98
CA ALA A 253 -3.15 22.84 -0.62
C ALA A 253 -2.12 22.39 -1.67
N TYR A 254 -2.46 21.38 -2.49
CA TYR A 254 -1.58 20.81 -3.52
C TYR A 254 -1.98 21.21 -4.95
N TYR A 255 -2.96 22.11 -5.13
CA TYR A 255 -3.39 22.54 -6.46
C TYR A 255 -2.32 23.42 -7.12
N GLY A 256 -2.19 23.30 -8.44
CA GLY A 256 -1.26 24.10 -9.23
C GLY A 256 0.23 23.82 -9.00
N LYS A 257 0.58 22.87 -8.11
CA LYS A 257 1.97 22.52 -7.81
C LYS A 257 2.64 21.86 -9.01
N VAL A 258 3.81 22.39 -9.37
CA VAL A 258 4.65 21.85 -10.45
C VAL A 258 5.01 20.40 -10.14
N GLN A 259 4.73 19.49 -11.08
CA GLN A 259 5.14 18.10 -10.99
C GLN A 259 6.63 17.96 -11.28
N ARG A 260 7.36 17.30 -10.37
CA ARG A 260 8.83 17.21 -10.36
C ARG A 260 9.33 15.76 -10.27
N PRO A 261 9.09 14.91 -11.29
CA PRO A 261 9.64 13.56 -11.26
C PRO A 261 11.18 13.59 -11.26
N CYS A 262 11.82 12.63 -10.61
CA CYS A 262 13.27 12.68 -10.39
C CYS A 262 14.10 12.69 -11.68
N TRP A 263 13.62 12.08 -12.77
CA TRP A 263 14.36 11.99 -14.04
C TRP A 263 14.44 13.30 -14.81
N GLU A 264 13.72 14.36 -14.41
CA GLU A 264 13.90 15.68 -15.03
C GLU A 264 15.14 16.42 -14.47
N TYR A 265 15.70 15.96 -13.35
CA TYR A 265 16.79 16.65 -12.62
C TYR A 265 18.04 15.79 -12.50
N ALA A 266 19.23 16.38 -12.56
CA ALA A 266 20.46 15.62 -12.37
C ALA A 266 20.51 15.00 -10.96
N GLY A 267 21.18 13.85 -10.79
CA GLY A 267 21.24 13.17 -9.49
C GLY A 267 21.78 14.06 -8.35
N SER A 268 22.75 14.93 -8.65
CA SER A 268 23.26 15.93 -7.71
C SER A 268 22.19 16.93 -7.27
N ASP A 269 21.30 17.33 -8.16
CA ASP A 269 20.22 18.27 -7.86
C ASP A 269 19.14 17.60 -6.99
N VAL A 270 18.84 16.32 -7.27
CA VAL A 270 17.95 15.52 -6.43
C VAL A 270 18.51 15.40 -5.02
N ILE A 271 19.80 15.08 -4.86
CA ILE A 271 20.47 15.05 -3.53
C ILE A 271 20.35 16.42 -2.85
N ALA A 272 20.76 17.49 -3.52
CA ALA A 272 20.73 18.84 -2.95
C ALA A 272 19.31 19.26 -2.54
N HIS A 273 18.29 18.86 -3.32
CA HIS A 273 16.90 19.12 -2.99
C HIS A 273 16.47 18.42 -1.69
N ARG A 274 16.83 17.14 -1.52
CA ARG A 274 16.51 16.34 -0.31
C ARG A 274 17.13 16.90 0.98
N PHE A 275 18.26 17.60 0.87
CA PHE A 275 18.89 18.29 2.01
C PHE A 275 18.32 19.69 2.26
N ARG A 276 17.71 20.32 1.25
CA ARG A 276 17.08 21.63 1.37
C ARG A 276 15.70 21.57 2.02
N THR A 277 14.94 20.51 1.72
CA THR A 277 13.59 20.30 2.25
C THR A 277 13.32 18.81 2.47
N ASN A 278 12.65 18.49 3.57
CA ASN A 278 12.11 17.16 3.82
C ASN A 278 10.62 17.04 3.46
N ARG A 279 9.97 18.12 3.00
CA ARG A 279 8.55 18.12 2.61
C ARG A 279 8.40 18.23 1.10
N ILE A 280 7.52 17.40 0.55
CA ILE A 280 7.19 17.30 -0.87
C ILE A 280 5.77 17.84 -1.08
N TYR A 281 5.52 18.49 -2.22
CA TYR A 281 4.24 19.15 -2.52
C TYR A 281 3.57 18.68 -3.83
N ASN A 282 4.16 17.73 -4.56
CA ASN A 282 3.62 17.21 -5.81
C ASN A 282 3.76 15.67 -5.90
N LEU A 283 2.82 15.02 -6.57
CA LEU A 283 2.72 13.56 -6.59
C LEU A 283 3.86 12.91 -7.39
N ALA A 284 4.27 13.51 -8.52
CA ALA A 284 5.36 12.97 -9.33
C ALA A 284 6.68 12.85 -8.56
N GLU A 285 7.02 13.85 -7.75
CA GLU A 285 8.21 13.81 -6.88
C GLU A 285 8.05 12.79 -5.75
N LEU A 286 6.89 12.73 -5.11
CA LEU A 286 6.63 11.75 -4.04
C LEU A 286 6.73 10.31 -4.56
N TYR A 287 6.26 10.07 -5.77
CA TYR A 287 6.21 8.74 -6.38
C TYR A 287 7.56 8.30 -6.96
N THR A 288 8.51 9.23 -7.11
CA THR A 288 9.87 8.98 -7.62
C THR A 288 10.94 9.39 -6.62
N ASN A 289 10.57 9.47 -5.34
CA ASN A 289 11.46 9.96 -4.29
C ASN A 289 12.61 8.98 -4.03
N TRP A 290 13.78 9.53 -3.71
CA TRP A 290 14.95 8.71 -3.38
C TRP A 290 15.16 8.60 -1.88
N SER A 291 15.34 7.38 -1.40
CA SER A 291 15.80 7.09 -0.04
C SER A 291 17.31 6.90 0.02
N ARG A 292 17.94 6.57 -1.11
CA ARG A 292 19.39 6.39 -1.26
C ARG A 292 19.89 7.10 -2.51
N ALA A 293 21.10 7.65 -2.41
CA ALA A 293 21.92 7.86 -3.59
C ALA A 293 22.51 6.50 -3.96
N ILE A 294 22.25 6.05 -5.20
CA ILE A 294 22.62 4.72 -5.70
C ILE A 294 23.57 4.89 -6.89
N TYR A 295 24.68 4.16 -6.89
CA TYR A 295 25.62 4.13 -8.01
C TYR A 295 25.86 2.69 -8.46
N ILE A 296 25.63 2.44 -9.74
CA ILE A 296 26.04 1.21 -10.43
C ILE A 296 27.14 1.59 -11.41
N ASP A 297 28.27 0.89 -11.36
CA ASP A 297 29.36 1.08 -12.31
C ASP A 297 28.91 0.59 -13.71
N PRO A 298 28.79 1.50 -14.70
CA PRO A 298 28.27 1.16 -16.02
C PRO A 298 29.22 0.27 -16.84
N GLU A 299 30.50 0.21 -16.47
CA GLU A 299 31.53 -0.60 -17.16
C GLU A 299 31.75 -1.96 -16.49
N ARG A 300 31.17 -2.20 -15.31
CA ARG A 300 31.39 -3.43 -14.55
C ARG A 300 30.70 -4.62 -15.18
N ASP A 301 31.45 -5.72 -15.33
CA ASP A 301 30.89 -7.02 -15.70
C ASP A 301 30.23 -7.68 -14.47
N PHE A 302 28.92 -7.93 -14.58
CA PHE A 302 28.11 -8.56 -13.54
C PHE A 302 27.92 -10.07 -13.74
N SER A 303 28.62 -10.69 -14.70
CA SER A 303 28.62 -12.15 -14.90
C SER A 303 29.00 -12.94 -13.63
N GLY A 304 29.89 -12.37 -12.81
CA GLY A 304 30.32 -12.94 -11.54
C GLY A 304 29.43 -12.61 -10.33
N GLY A 305 28.34 -11.82 -10.49
CA GLY A 305 27.44 -11.38 -9.43
C GLY A 305 27.23 -9.87 -9.43
N PHE A 306 25.99 -9.45 -9.20
CA PHE A 306 25.57 -8.06 -9.18
C PHE A 306 25.87 -7.40 -7.82
N SER A 307 26.37 -6.17 -7.84
CA SER A 307 26.40 -5.29 -6.68
C SER A 307 26.36 -3.81 -7.06
N PHE A 308 25.95 -2.97 -6.13
CA PHE A 308 25.92 -1.51 -6.28
C PHE A 308 26.20 -0.80 -4.96
N ASP A 309 26.57 0.48 -5.06
CA ASP A 309 26.93 1.32 -3.93
C ASP A 309 25.78 2.24 -3.50
N ILE A 310 25.63 2.45 -2.19
CA ILE A 310 24.61 3.33 -1.60
C ILE A 310 25.12 4.29 -0.53
N VAL A 311 24.43 5.43 -0.43
CA VAL A 311 24.55 6.41 0.66
C VAL A 311 23.14 6.86 1.08
N LYS A 312 22.89 6.98 2.39
CA LYS A 312 21.61 7.40 2.97
C LYS A 312 21.21 8.81 2.56
N LEU A 313 19.95 9.01 2.19
CA LEU A 313 19.33 10.33 2.06
C LEU A 313 18.40 10.65 3.25
N PRO A 314 18.16 11.94 3.55
CA PRO A 314 17.20 12.36 4.56
C PRO A 314 15.78 11.85 4.29
N GLU A 315 15.04 11.55 5.36
CA GLU A 315 13.63 11.14 5.26
C GLU A 315 12.71 12.26 4.77
N ILE A 316 11.48 11.88 4.39
CA ILE A 316 10.38 12.82 4.18
C ILE A 316 9.69 13.05 5.53
N ASP A 317 9.17 14.26 5.75
CA ASP A 317 8.33 14.57 6.91
C ASP A 317 7.08 13.66 6.96
N HIS A 318 6.93 12.90 8.05
CA HIS A 318 5.78 12.02 8.30
C HIS A 318 4.61 12.70 9.02
N ALA A 319 4.71 13.99 9.37
CA ALA A 319 3.66 14.73 10.05
C ALA A 319 2.62 15.27 9.06
N ASP A 320 1.39 14.77 9.18
CA ASP A 320 0.26 15.13 8.30
C ASP A 320 0.64 15.13 6.80
N PRO A 321 1.19 14.03 6.25
CA PRO A 321 1.75 14.02 4.90
C PRO A 321 0.67 13.69 3.86
N PHE A 322 -0.40 14.50 3.84
CA PHE A 322 -1.62 14.17 3.11
C PHE A 322 -1.54 14.32 1.58
N LEU A 323 -0.38 14.71 1.05
CA LEU A 323 -0.05 14.51 -0.36
C LEU A 323 -0.11 13.01 -0.75
N GLU A 324 0.18 12.11 0.19
CA GLU A 324 0.10 10.67 -0.07
C GLU A 324 -1.37 10.22 -0.18
N LEU A 325 -1.78 9.86 -1.39
CA LEU A 325 -3.13 9.37 -1.66
C LEU A 325 -3.32 7.91 -1.23
N MET A 326 -2.28 7.09 -1.30
CA MET A 326 -2.35 5.63 -1.24
C MET A 326 -2.00 5.06 0.13
N SER A 327 -2.18 5.80 1.23
CA SER A 327 -1.85 5.32 2.58
C SER A 327 -3.05 5.31 3.51
N LEU A 328 -3.12 4.26 4.34
CA LEU A 328 -3.85 4.31 5.60
C LEU A 328 -3.21 5.30 6.57
N TRP A 329 -4.04 5.88 7.43
CA TRP A 329 -3.63 6.87 8.42
C TRP A 329 -3.84 6.38 9.85
N ARG A 330 -2.94 6.80 10.75
CA ARG A 330 -3.09 6.65 12.20
C ARG A 330 -2.88 7.99 12.88
N TYR A 331 -3.86 8.39 13.68
CA TYR A 331 -3.73 9.50 14.61
C TYR A 331 -2.85 9.11 15.81
N GLN A 332 -1.85 9.94 16.12
CA GLN A 332 -0.90 9.69 17.19
C GLN A 332 -1.37 10.33 18.49
N ALA A 333 -1.65 9.52 19.51
CA ALA A 333 -2.10 9.99 20.83
C ALA A 333 -0.93 10.39 21.76
N SER A 334 0.31 10.03 21.41
CA SER A 334 1.52 10.28 22.19
C SER A 334 2.77 10.27 21.29
N GLY A 335 3.94 10.58 21.85
CA GLY A 335 5.21 10.60 21.14
C GLY A 335 5.54 11.96 20.51
N GLU A 336 6.61 11.99 19.70
CA GLU A 336 7.10 13.20 19.03
C GLU A 336 6.06 13.80 18.08
N LEU A 337 5.31 12.95 17.38
CA LEU A 337 4.26 13.33 16.44
C LEU A 337 2.87 13.33 17.07
N LYS A 338 2.78 13.58 18.39
CA LYS A 338 1.51 13.65 19.09
C LYS A 338 0.57 14.66 18.42
N ASP A 339 -0.70 14.31 18.35
CA ASP A 339 -1.78 15.10 17.77
C ASP A 339 -1.67 15.30 16.24
N ARG A 340 -0.83 14.49 15.59
CA ARG A 340 -0.65 14.44 14.14
C ARG A 340 -1.07 13.09 13.57
N PHE A 341 -1.38 13.05 12.28
CA PHE A 341 -1.52 11.82 11.52
C PHE A 341 -0.18 11.37 10.95
N THR A 342 0.02 10.05 10.95
CA THR A 342 1.19 9.39 10.36
C THR A 342 0.72 8.20 9.52
N PRO A 343 1.51 7.74 8.54
CA PRO A 343 1.21 6.52 7.80
C PRO A 343 1.03 5.31 8.73
N ARG A 344 0.16 4.39 8.31
CA ARG A 344 -0.15 3.15 9.03
C ARG A 344 0.03 1.96 8.10
N LYS A 345 1.01 1.12 8.36
CA LYS A 345 1.18 -0.18 7.68
C LYS A 345 -0.05 -1.07 7.83
N HIS A 346 -0.27 -1.93 6.84
CA HIS A 346 -1.17 -3.07 6.98
C HIS A 346 -0.61 -4.06 8.00
N ARG A 347 -1.48 -4.85 8.61
CA ARG A 347 -1.09 -5.85 9.62
C ARG A 347 -1.09 -7.23 9.01
N GLN A 348 -0.04 -7.99 9.29
CA GLN A 348 0.01 -9.41 8.94
C GLN A 348 -1.14 -10.15 9.64
N ASN A 349 -1.70 -11.17 8.98
CA ASN A 349 -2.80 -11.99 9.48
C ASN A 349 -4.12 -11.24 9.78
N GLU A 350 -4.29 -10.05 9.20
CA GLU A 350 -5.54 -9.28 9.28
C GLU A 350 -6.03 -8.95 7.88
N ALA A 351 -7.11 -9.64 7.47
CA ALA A 351 -7.77 -9.40 6.20
C ALA A 351 -8.21 -7.93 6.05
N ILE A 352 -8.07 -7.37 4.85
CA ILE A 352 -8.28 -5.95 4.56
C ILE A 352 -9.70 -5.47 4.91
N TRP A 353 -10.73 -6.32 4.76
CA TRP A 353 -12.11 -5.97 5.11
C TRP A 353 -12.28 -5.62 6.59
N ARG A 354 -11.42 -6.14 7.48
CA ARG A 354 -11.43 -5.78 8.91
C ARG A 354 -11.01 -4.34 9.18
N SER A 355 -10.39 -3.72 8.18
CA SER A 355 -9.97 -2.32 8.13
C SER A 355 -10.89 -1.46 7.24
N PHE A 356 -12.07 -1.96 6.84
CA PHE A 356 -12.99 -1.24 5.96
C PHE A 356 -13.27 0.20 6.41
N GLY A 357 -13.52 0.41 7.71
CA GLY A 357 -13.70 1.75 8.26
C GLY A 357 -12.50 2.66 8.02
N LEU A 358 -11.27 2.16 8.20
CA LEU A 358 -10.04 2.93 7.95
C LEU A 358 -9.86 3.31 6.47
N LEU A 359 -10.42 2.51 5.55
CA LEU A 359 -10.39 2.78 4.11
C LEU A 359 -11.41 3.85 3.69
N THR A 360 -12.55 3.92 4.35
CA THR A 360 -13.73 4.61 3.79
C THR A 360 -14.20 5.82 4.58
N LEU A 361 -13.90 5.87 5.89
CA LEU A 361 -14.48 6.86 6.80
C LEU A 361 -13.45 7.88 7.32
N SER A 362 -13.91 9.10 7.54
CA SER A 362 -13.21 10.14 8.31
C SER A 362 -14.03 10.48 9.55
N TYR A 363 -13.35 10.68 10.68
CA TYR A 363 -13.95 11.11 11.94
C TYR A 363 -13.11 12.23 12.54
N ASP A 364 -13.73 13.38 12.79
CA ASP A 364 -13.09 14.55 13.42
C ASP A 364 -13.57 14.81 14.86
N GLU A 365 -14.60 14.08 15.33
CA GLU A 365 -15.26 14.36 16.61
C GLU A 365 -14.34 14.13 17.82
N VAL A 366 -14.07 15.22 18.54
CA VAL A 366 -13.43 15.24 19.87
C VAL A 366 -14.49 15.20 20.99
N GLU A 367 -15.78 15.21 20.67
CA GLU A 367 -16.81 15.34 21.70
C GLU A 367 -17.17 14.02 22.40
N LYS A 368 -17.10 14.10 23.74
CA LYS A 368 -17.61 13.15 24.75
C LYS A 368 -17.06 11.72 24.66
N ASN A 369 -15.88 11.56 25.27
CA ASN A 369 -15.27 10.30 25.72
C ASN A 369 -14.65 9.36 24.67
N ARG A 370 -14.42 9.81 23.42
CA ARG A 370 -13.69 9.04 22.41
C ARG A 370 -12.52 9.85 21.81
N LYS A 371 -11.27 9.40 22.03
CA LYS A 371 -10.03 9.99 21.47
C LYS A 371 -9.73 9.50 20.04
N TYR A 372 -10.74 9.30 19.20
CA TYR A 372 -10.54 8.63 17.91
C TYR A 372 -10.74 9.62 16.76
N ARG A 373 -9.64 10.20 16.27
CA ARG A 373 -9.60 10.85 14.96
C ARG A 373 -9.21 9.83 13.90
N GLN A 374 -9.87 9.90 12.75
CA GLN A 374 -9.59 9.03 11.61
C GLN A 374 -9.63 9.83 10.33
N ARG A 375 -8.73 9.50 9.40
CA ARG A 375 -8.68 10.12 8.09
C ARG A 375 -8.77 9.03 7.02
N LYS A 376 -9.71 9.18 6.09
CA LYS A 376 -9.78 8.33 4.90
C LYS A 376 -8.58 8.58 3.95
N PRO A 377 -7.99 7.54 3.35
CA PRO A 377 -6.94 7.65 2.33
C PRO A 377 -7.34 8.62 1.20
N GLY A 378 -6.37 9.40 0.71
CA GLY A 378 -6.62 10.38 -0.34
C GLY A 378 -7.16 9.76 -1.62
N ILE A 379 -6.75 8.54 -1.96
CA ILE A 379 -7.22 7.82 -3.15
C ILE A 379 -8.72 7.49 -3.08
N MET A 380 -9.23 7.26 -1.88
CA MET A 380 -10.67 7.04 -1.65
C MET A 380 -11.44 8.36 -1.71
N GLN A 381 -10.80 9.49 -1.37
CA GLN A 381 -11.39 10.82 -1.61
C GLN A 381 -11.46 11.12 -3.10
N TRP A 382 -10.39 10.81 -3.83
CA TRP A 382 -10.35 10.91 -5.28
C TRP A 382 -11.44 10.07 -5.96
N LEU A 383 -11.62 8.81 -5.54
CA LEU A 383 -12.70 7.95 -6.05
C LEU A 383 -14.09 8.58 -5.87
N ASN A 384 -14.34 9.27 -4.74
CA ASN A 384 -15.60 10.00 -4.54
C ASN A 384 -15.78 11.14 -5.56
N THR A 385 -14.70 11.79 -6.00
CA THR A 385 -14.73 12.88 -6.99
C THR A 385 -15.08 12.39 -8.40
N ILE A 386 -14.63 11.17 -8.76
CA ILE A 386 -14.82 10.60 -10.10
C ILE A 386 -16.01 9.63 -10.21
N ARG A 387 -16.70 9.33 -9.10
CA ARG A 387 -17.77 8.33 -9.02
C ARG A 387 -18.93 8.51 -10.01
N GLU A 388 -19.16 9.70 -10.53
CA GLU A 388 -20.23 9.95 -11.53
C GLU A 388 -19.87 9.41 -12.91
N HIS A 389 -18.59 9.08 -13.14
CA HIS A 389 -18.06 8.57 -14.39
C HIS A 389 -17.64 7.10 -14.29
N THR A 390 -17.71 6.52 -13.09
CA THR A 390 -17.34 5.14 -12.81
C THR A 390 -18.57 4.40 -12.26
N ASP A 391 -18.92 3.26 -12.84
CA ASP A 391 -19.91 2.33 -12.27
C ASP A 391 -19.46 0.91 -12.57
N ARG A 392 -18.62 0.37 -11.68
CA ARG A 392 -18.01 -0.95 -11.86
C ARG A 392 -17.61 -1.60 -10.57
N THR A 393 -17.41 -2.91 -10.66
CA THR A 393 -16.69 -3.64 -9.61
C THR A 393 -15.21 -3.35 -9.79
N LEU A 394 -14.56 -2.88 -8.74
CA LEU A 394 -13.11 -2.71 -8.69
C LEU A 394 -12.52 -3.55 -7.57
N ALA A 395 -11.20 -3.76 -7.61
CA ALA A 395 -10.47 -4.29 -6.48
C ALA A 395 -9.74 -3.17 -5.73
N VAL A 396 -9.85 -3.16 -4.40
CA VAL A 396 -9.01 -2.36 -3.51
C VAL A 396 -7.89 -3.27 -3.03
N GLU A 397 -6.69 -3.09 -3.58
CA GLU A 397 -5.51 -3.86 -3.16
C GLU A 397 -4.78 -3.14 -2.02
N ALA A 398 -4.43 -3.91 -1.00
CA ALA A 398 -3.60 -3.49 0.13
C ALA A 398 -2.18 -4.07 -0.04
N ILE A 399 -1.16 -3.20 0.01
CA ILE A 399 0.25 -3.56 -0.13
C ILE A 399 1.06 -2.94 1.00
N SER A 400 1.88 -3.71 1.70
CA SER A 400 2.75 -3.21 2.77
C SER A 400 3.99 -4.08 2.91
N MET A 401 4.97 -3.59 3.67
CA MET A 401 6.20 -4.31 3.99
C MET A 401 6.31 -4.57 5.49
N GLN A 402 6.49 -5.84 5.87
CA GLN A 402 6.80 -6.24 7.23
C GLN A 402 8.28 -5.97 7.54
N ASP A 403 8.52 -5.49 8.76
CA ASP A 403 9.86 -5.32 9.30
C ASP A 403 10.22 -6.40 10.32
N ASP A 404 11.51 -6.55 10.58
CA ASP A 404 12.08 -7.48 11.57
C ASP A 404 11.76 -7.13 13.04
N GLY A 405 10.97 -6.08 13.29
CA GLY A 405 10.66 -5.57 14.63
C GLY A 405 11.85 -4.93 15.34
N ASN A 406 13.00 -4.78 14.68
CA ASN A 406 14.20 -4.19 15.27
C ASN A 406 14.27 -2.70 14.95
N ALA A 407 14.06 -1.87 15.98
CA ALA A 407 14.03 -0.41 15.89
C ALA A 407 15.32 0.25 15.37
N THR A 408 16.43 -0.49 15.29
CA THR A 408 17.71 0.02 14.77
C THR A 408 17.95 -0.29 13.30
N SER A 409 17.37 -1.38 12.77
CA SER A 409 17.64 -1.86 11.42
C SER A 409 16.44 -1.74 10.50
N TRP A 410 15.22 -2.03 10.99
CA TRP A 410 14.00 -2.04 10.18
C TRP A 410 14.18 -2.84 8.89
N VAL A 411 14.72 -4.05 9.00
CA VAL A 411 14.98 -4.88 7.82
C VAL A 411 13.64 -5.31 7.24
N PRO A 412 13.39 -5.14 5.93
CA PRO A 412 12.24 -5.74 5.26
C PRO A 412 12.35 -7.26 5.32
N VAL A 413 11.35 -7.95 5.89
CA VAL A 413 11.37 -9.41 6.09
C VAL A 413 10.27 -10.16 5.35
N ASP A 414 9.16 -9.51 5.04
CA ASP A 414 8.03 -10.14 4.36
C ASP A 414 7.15 -9.08 3.67
N GLU A 415 6.44 -9.48 2.62
CA GLU A 415 5.44 -8.62 2.00
C GLU A 415 4.03 -8.94 2.50
N ILE A 416 3.19 -7.91 2.55
CA ILE A 416 1.78 -8.03 2.92
C ILE A 416 0.98 -7.63 1.70
N TYR A 417 0.12 -8.54 1.23
CA TYR A 417 -0.78 -8.33 0.12
C TYR A 417 -2.19 -8.86 0.45
N ASP A 418 -3.21 -8.09 0.13
CA ASP A 418 -4.62 -8.50 0.18
C ASP A 418 -5.44 -7.68 -0.83
N ALA A 419 -6.63 -8.16 -1.22
CA ALA A 419 -7.51 -7.48 -2.17
C ALA A 419 -8.99 -7.62 -1.80
N LEU A 420 -9.74 -6.54 -1.92
CA LEU A 420 -11.19 -6.50 -1.68
C LEU A 420 -11.94 -6.11 -2.95
N HIS A 421 -12.82 -6.97 -3.45
CA HIS A 421 -13.65 -6.68 -4.62
C HIS A 421 -15.00 -6.10 -4.18
N ILE A 422 -15.38 -4.98 -4.77
CA ILE A 422 -16.61 -4.27 -4.39
C ILE A 422 -16.99 -3.26 -5.49
N ARG A 423 -18.30 -3.03 -5.66
CA ARG A 423 -18.84 -1.97 -6.52
C ARG A 423 -18.37 -0.60 -6.03
N ASP A 424 -17.83 0.23 -6.90
CA ASP A 424 -17.42 1.61 -6.58
C ASP A 424 -18.57 2.48 -6.05
N ALA A 425 -19.78 2.33 -6.60
CA ALA A 425 -20.99 2.98 -6.10
C ALA A 425 -21.33 2.57 -4.65
N VAL A 426 -20.96 1.36 -4.21
CA VAL A 426 -21.10 0.91 -2.81
C VAL A 426 -19.99 1.49 -1.94
N LEU A 427 -18.76 1.60 -2.46
CA LEU A 427 -17.61 2.21 -1.76
C LEU A 427 -17.73 3.73 -1.56
N THR A 428 -18.53 4.40 -2.40
CA THR A 428 -18.68 5.86 -2.41
C THR A 428 -20.03 6.33 -1.84
N ASP A 429 -20.92 5.41 -1.45
CA ASP A 429 -22.17 5.68 -0.74
C ASP A 429 -21.90 5.95 0.76
N VAL A 430 -21.30 7.13 1.01
CA VAL A 430 -20.85 7.62 2.32
C VAL A 430 -21.91 8.38 3.11
N GLU A 431 -23.13 8.50 2.58
CA GLU A 431 -24.25 9.13 3.30
C GLU A 431 -24.56 8.39 4.60
N GLU A 432 -25.21 9.05 5.57
CA GLU A 432 -25.51 8.45 6.89
C GLU A 432 -26.31 7.14 6.78
N ALA A 433 -27.27 7.10 5.83
CA ALA A 433 -28.04 5.90 5.49
C ALA A 433 -27.41 5.08 4.34
N GLY A 434 -26.17 5.37 4.00
CA GLY A 434 -25.40 4.79 2.90
C GLY A 434 -24.86 3.39 3.20
N TRP A 435 -24.28 2.75 2.19
CA TRP A 435 -23.63 1.45 2.32
C TRP A 435 -22.36 1.49 3.16
N VAL A 436 -21.56 2.55 3.07
CA VAL A 436 -20.27 2.62 3.77
C VAL A 436 -20.43 2.54 5.29
N PRO A 437 -21.25 3.38 5.96
CA PRO A 437 -21.50 3.24 7.39
C PRO A 437 -22.06 1.86 7.74
N ARG A 438 -22.98 1.35 6.91
CA ARG A 438 -23.63 0.05 7.17
C ARG A 438 -22.66 -1.13 7.12
N ILE A 439 -21.77 -1.17 6.13
CA ILE A 439 -20.74 -2.19 6.01
C ILE A 439 -19.76 -2.08 7.17
N ASN A 440 -19.36 -0.85 7.56
CA ASN A 440 -18.49 -0.65 8.71
C ASN A 440 -19.12 -1.18 10.02
N ASP A 441 -20.42 -0.99 10.23
CA ASP A 441 -21.14 -1.56 11.38
C ASP A 441 -21.11 -3.09 11.35
N VAL A 442 -21.37 -3.70 10.19
CA VAL A 442 -21.28 -5.15 9.99
C VAL A 442 -19.86 -5.68 10.27
N VAL A 443 -18.83 -4.96 9.83
CA VAL A 443 -17.43 -5.30 10.14
C VAL A 443 -17.17 -5.23 11.64
N ASN A 444 -17.64 -4.19 12.33
CA ASN A 444 -17.46 -4.02 13.76
C ASN A 444 -18.21 -5.07 14.57
N GLU A 445 -19.45 -5.39 14.20
CA GLU A 445 -20.25 -6.47 14.78
C GLU A 445 -19.53 -7.82 14.61
N THR A 446 -19.04 -8.11 13.41
CA THR A 446 -18.27 -9.34 13.12
C THR A 446 -17.02 -9.44 13.99
N LYS A 447 -16.27 -8.34 14.12
CA LYS A 447 -15.09 -8.26 15.00
C LYS A 447 -15.45 -8.40 16.48
N GLN A 448 -16.60 -7.90 16.91
CA GLN A 448 -17.08 -8.06 18.29
C GLN A 448 -17.46 -9.51 18.58
N VAL A 449 -18.21 -10.17 17.69
CA VAL A 449 -18.57 -11.59 17.84
C VAL A 449 -17.32 -12.47 17.91
N ILE A 450 -16.34 -12.26 17.04
CA ILE A 450 -15.13 -13.10 17.00
C ILE A 450 -14.13 -12.70 18.08
N GLY A 451 -13.74 -11.42 18.11
CA GLY A 451 -12.66 -10.89 18.94
C GLY A 451 -13.03 -10.71 20.41
N TRP A 452 -14.32 -10.71 20.76
CA TRP A 452 -14.79 -10.64 22.13
C TRP A 452 -15.61 -11.87 22.53
N THR A 453 -16.76 -12.14 21.87
CA THR A 453 -17.67 -13.21 22.31
C THR A 453 -17.05 -14.60 22.20
N TYR A 454 -16.53 -14.94 21.01
CA TYR A 454 -15.86 -16.22 20.78
C TYR A 454 -14.52 -16.29 21.52
N LYS A 455 -13.72 -15.22 21.51
CA LYS A 455 -12.48 -15.16 22.29
C LYS A 455 -12.70 -15.47 23.77
N ASN A 456 -13.73 -14.91 24.39
CA ASN A 456 -14.06 -15.16 25.79
C ASN A 456 -14.50 -16.61 26.03
N PHE A 457 -15.26 -17.20 25.11
CA PHE A 457 -15.59 -18.63 25.15
C PHE A 457 -14.33 -19.49 25.15
N ILE A 458 -13.40 -19.25 24.21
CA ILE A 458 -12.13 -19.99 24.13
C ILE A 458 -11.26 -19.76 25.37
N ALA A 459 -11.24 -18.55 25.93
CA ALA A 459 -10.52 -18.25 27.16
C ALA A 459 -11.06 -19.07 28.36
N GLN A 460 -12.38 -19.23 28.47
CA GLN A 460 -12.98 -20.11 29.49
C GLN A 460 -12.59 -21.58 29.27
N ILE A 461 -12.58 -22.07 28.02
CA ILE A 461 -12.12 -23.44 27.70
C ILE A 461 -10.66 -23.62 28.08
N HIS A 462 -9.82 -22.63 27.78
CA HIS A 462 -8.40 -22.64 28.15
C HIS A 462 -8.20 -22.73 29.67
N GLU A 463 -8.98 -21.97 30.44
CA GLU A 463 -8.98 -21.99 31.90
C GLU A 463 -9.43 -23.34 32.45
N ILE A 464 -10.55 -23.89 31.97
CA ILE A 464 -11.05 -25.22 32.37
C ILE A 464 -9.98 -26.29 32.13
N ARG A 465 -9.35 -26.28 30.95
CA ARG A 465 -8.31 -27.24 30.57
C ARG A 465 -7.00 -27.07 31.33
N ASN A 466 -6.78 -25.93 31.98
CA ASN A 466 -5.52 -25.57 32.63
C ASN A 466 -4.32 -25.77 31.68
N SER A 467 -4.48 -25.34 30.42
CA SER A 467 -3.43 -25.50 29.41
C SER A 467 -2.30 -24.50 29.65
N SER A 468 -1.06 -24.92 29.38
CA SER A 468 0.12 -24.04 29.42
C SER A 468 0.32 -23.23 28.14
N SER A 469 -0.49 -23.47 27.09
CA SER A 469 -0.31 -22.84 25.78
C SER A 469 -0.76 -21.38 25.79
N LYS A 470 0.22 -20.47 25.80
CA LYS A 470 -0.01 -19.02 25.71
C LYS A 470 -0.67 -18.57 24.40
N GLN A 471 -0.63 -19.40 23.35
CA GLN A 471 -1.14 -19.06 22.01
C GLN A 471 -2.52 -19.66 21.72
N PHE A 472 -3.02 -20.58 22.57
CA PHE A 472 -4.26 -21.33 22.30
C PHE A 472 -5.45 -20.44 21.94
N VAL A 473 -5.69 -19.38 22.72
CA VAL A 473 -6.80 -18.45 22.48
C VAL A 473 -6.63 -17.71 21.16
N GLN A 474 -5.41 -17.21 20.89
CA GLN A 474 -5.12 -16.44 19.68
C GLN A 474 -5.25 -17.30 18.42
N GLN A 475 -4.71 -18.52 18.43
CA GLN A 475 -4.79 -19.47 17.32
C GLN A 475 -6.25 -19.84 16.97
N ASN A 476 -7.09 -20.10 17.97
CA ASN A 476 -8.50 -20.39 17.73
C ASN A 476 -9.27 -19.18 17.17
N VAL A 477 -8.93 -17.96 17.61
CA VAL A 477 -9.51 -16.72 17.07
C VAL A 477 -9.09 -16.52 15.61
N GLU A 478 -7.82 -16.76 15.29
CA GLU A 478 -7.30 -16.70 13.92
C GLU A 478 -7.96 -17.76 13.01
N GLU A 479 -8.14 -18.99 13.49
CA GLU A 479 -8.88 -20.05 12.77
C GLU A 479 -10.32 -19.62 12.46
N LEU A 480 -11.01 -18.98 13.41
CA LEU A 480 -12.36 -18.48 13.15
C LEU A 480 -12.38 -17.32 12.15
N TYR A 481 -11.42 -16.40 12.21
CA TYR A 481 -11.30 -15.35 11.18
C TYR A 481 -11.03 -15.96 9.80
N PHE A 482 -10.20 -17.00 9.70
CA PHE A 482 -9.95 -17.72 8.46
C PHE A 482 -11.25 -18.33 7.88
N LEU A 483 -12.08 -18.96 8.72
CA LEU A 483 -13.38 -19.51 8.29
C LEU A 483 -14.39 -18.43 7.86
N VAL A 484 -14.27 -17.21 8.39
CA VAL A 484 -15.16 -16.08 8.10
C VAL A 484 -14.70 -15.28 6.87
N ASP A 485 -13.41 -15.34 6.52
CA ASP A 485 -12.80 -14.48 5.51
C ASP A 485 -13.48 -14.58 4.14
N GLN A 486 -13.48 -15.78 3.52
CA GLN A 486 -14.09 -15.97 2.20
C GLN A 486 -15.60 -15.65 2.19
N PRO A 487 -16.42 -16.13 3.14
CA PRO A 487 -17.84 -15.76 3.20
C PRO A 487 -18.06 -14.24 3.31
N PHE A 488 -17.21 -13.51 4.06
CA PHE A 488 -17.33 -12.06 4.17
C PHE A 488 -17.03 -11.39 2.83
N ARG A 489 -15.97 -11.84 2.14
CA ARG A 489 -15.59 -11.34 0.81
C ARG A 489 -16.69 -11.60 -0.22
N ASP A 490 -17.30 -12.78 -0.21
CA ASP A 490 -18.42 -13.09 -1.10
C ASP A 490 -19.64 -12.21 -0.80
N TRP A 491 -19.92 -11.97 0.49
CA TRP A 491 -21.01 -11.11 0.92
C TRP A 491 -20.83 -9.66 0.44
N ILE A 492 -19.65 -9.08 0.65
CA ILE A 492 -19.40 -7.67 0.28
C ILE A 492 -19.31 -7.48 -1.25
N ALA A 493 -18.68 -8.42 -1.96
CA ALA A 493 -18.57 -8.37 -3.42
C ALA A 493 -19.92 -8.51 -4.13
N SER A 494 -20.89 -9.19 -3.50
CA SER A 494 -22.22 -9.38 -4.08
C SER A 494 -23.22 -8.25 -3.77
N ILE A 495 -22.86 -7.25 -2.96
CA ILE A 495 -23.73 -6.08 -2.68
C ILE A 495 -23.91 -5.26 -3.95
N GLN A 496 -25.17 -4.95 -4.27
CA GLN A 496 -25.54 -4.01 -5.32
C GLN A 496 -25.98 -2.67 -4.73
N PRO A 497 -25.79 -1.53 -5.45
CA PRO A 497 -26.17 -0.21 -4.94
C PRO A 497 -27.63 -0.12 -4.49
N ASN A 498 -28.53 -0.77 -5.23
CA ASN A 498 -29.98 -0.75 -5.00
C ASN A 498 -30.49 -1.88 -4.10
N ASP A 499 -29.61 -2.69 -3.50
CA ASP A 499 -30.03 -3.77 -2.60
C ASP A 499 -30.74 -3.21 -1.35
N LYS A 500 -31.65 -4.02 -0.78
CA LYS A 500 -32.22 -3.72 0.54
C LYS A 500 -31.16 -3.94 1.62
N LYS A 501 -30.54 -2.84 2.09
CA LYS A 501 -29.49 -2.80 3.13
C LYS A 501 -29.75 -3.74 4.30
N ASP A 502 -30.91 -3.63 4.95
CA ASP A 502 -31.27 -4.49 6.10
C ASP A 502 -31.32 -5.98 5.76
N ALA A 503 -31.81 -6.34 4.56
CA ALA A 503 -31.88 -7.74 4.14
C ALA A 503 -30.48 -8.32 3.92
N ARG A 504 -29.56 -7.55 3.34
CA ARG A 504 -28.16 -7.94 3.14
C ARG A 504 -27.44 -8.12 4.47
N VAL A 505 -27.67 -7.24 5.44
CA VAL A 505 -27.12 -7.34 6.80
C VAL A 505 -27.61 -8.60 7.51
N LEU A 506 -28.93 -8.84 7.50
CA LEU A 506 -29.51 -10.05 8.12
C LEU A 506 -28.98 -11.35 7.50
N ALA A 507 -28.77 -11.37 6.18
CA ALA A 507 -28.17 -12.52 5.50
C ALA A 507 -26.73 -12.79 5.97
N TRP A 508 -25.93 -11.74 6.16
CA TRP A 508 -24.60 -11.87 6.74
C TRP A 508 -24.66 -12.37 8.19
N GLN A 509 -25.49 -11.77 9.03
CA GLN A 509 -25.63 -12.15 10.43
C GLN A 509 -26.02 -13.63 10.59
N ALA A 510 -26.92 -14.14 9.74
CA ALA A 510 -27.27 -15.56 9.71
C ALA A 510 -26.06 -16.44 9.34
N THR A 511 -25.27 -16.02 8.35
CA THR A 511 -24.05 -16.70 7.90
C THR A 511 -23.00 -16.75 9.02
N LEU A 512 -22.68 -15.60 9.61
CA LEU A 512 -21.74 -15.47 10.71
C LEU A 512 -22.16 -16.34 11.90
N LYS A 513 -23.42 -16.29 12.31
CA LYS A 513 -23.97 -17.13 13.37
C LYS A 513 -23.76 -18.61 13.08
N GLY A 514 -24.03 -19.06 11.86
CA GLY A 514 -23.83 -20.44 11.44
C GLY A 514 -22.36 -20.88 11.54
N ILE A 515 -21.42 -20.05 11.09
CA ILE A 515 -19.98 -20.34 11.17
C ILE A 515 -19.52 -20.43 12.63
N VAL A 516 -19.84 -19.41 13.42
CA VAL A 516 -19.42 -19.25 14.82
C VAL A 516 -19.95 -20.37 15.71
N LEU A 517 -21.22 -20.77 15.54
CA LEU A 517 -21.82 -21.87 16.30
C LEU A 517 -21.21 -23.23 15.90
N ARG A 518 -21.01 -23.50 14.61
CA ARG A 518 -20.39 -24.76 14.16
C ARG A 518 -18.97 -24.93 14.69
N GLN A 519 -18.19 -23.84 14.73
CA GLN A 519 -16.84 -23.88 15.27
C GLN A 519 -16.85 -24.16 16.79
N ALA A 520 -17.76 -23.53 17.54
CA ALA A 520 -17.93 -23.84 18.95
C ALA A 520 -18.40 -25.30 19.18
N GLU A 521 -19.33 -25.81 18.37
CA GLU A 521 -19.80 -27.20 18.44
C GLU A 521 -18.69 -28.23 18.16
N LYS A 522 -17.72 -27.90 17.30
CA LYS A 522 -16.52 -28.73 17.10
C LYS A 522 -15.76 -28.90 18.43
N ILE A 523 -15.55 -27.82 19.17
CA ILE A 523 -14.87 -27.84 20.48
C ILE A 523 -15.67 -28.66 21.50
N ILE A 524 -17.01 -28.59 21.47
CA ILE A 524 -17.88 -29.42 22.32
C ILE A 524 -17.74 -30.92 21.98
N ARG A 525 -17.69 -31.27 20.69
CA ARG A 525 -17.53 -32.67 20.25
C ARG A 525 -16.17 -33.26 20.61
N GLU A 526 -15.14 -32.42 20.65
CA GLU A 526 -13.78 -32.78 21.04
C GLU A 526 -13.55 -32.69 22.56
N ALA A 527 -14.59 -32.44 23.35
CA ALA A 527 -14.49 -32.21 24.78
C ALA A 527 -14.16 -33.50 25.56
N GLY A 528 -13.21 -33.38 26.49
CA GLY A 528 -12.83 -34.47 27.39
C GLY A 528 -13.62 -34.49 28.71
N PRO A 529 -13.45 -35.53 29.56
CA PRO A 529 -14.10 -35.60 30.87
C PRO A 529 -13.85 -34.36 31.74
N ARG A 530 -12.63 -33.81 31.71
CA ARG A 530 -12.28 -32.58 32.44
C ARG A 530 -13.12 -31.38 32.00
N ASP A 531 -13.43 -31.26 30.71
CA ASP A 531 -14.21 -30.14 30.18
C ASP A 531 -15.64 -30.14 30.76
N TYR A 532 -16.22 -31.32 30.98
CA TYR A 532 -17.55 -31.50 31.57
C TYR A 532 -17.57 -31.42 33.10
N ILE A 533 -16.53 -31.92 33.77
CA ILE A 533 -16.37 -31.76 35.23
C ILE A 533 -16.20 -30.27 35.58
N GLY A 534 -15.39 -29.56 34.79
CA GLY A 534 -15.15 -28.13 34.97
C GLY A 534 -14.24 -27.80 36.14
N ILE A 535 -14.31 -26.55 36.59
CA ILE A 535 -13.58 -25.98 37.72
C ILE A 535 -14.54 -25.23 38.65
N GLU A 536 -14.17 -25.06 39.92
CA GLU A 536 -14.88 -24.16 40.83
C GLU A 536 -14.34 -22.74 40.72
N LYS A 537 -15.26 -21.78 40.60
CA LYS A 537 -14.97 -20.34 40.55
C LYS A 537 -16.11 -19.59 41.23
N GLU A 538 -15.79 -18.80 42.25
CA GLU A 538 -16.77 -17.99 43.00
C GLU A 538 -18.00 -18.81 43.47
N GLU A 539 -17.75 -19.98 44.08
CA GLU A 539 -18.77 -20.92 44.57
C GLU A 539 -19.69 -21.50 43.48
N LYS A 540 -19.32 -21.36 42.19
CA LYS A 540 -20.03 -21.95 41.05
C LYS A 540 -19.13 -22.86 40.24
N THR A 541 -19.69 -23.97 39.76
CA THR A 541 -19.01 -24.84 38.80
C THR A 541 -19.08 -24.22 37.41
N VAL A 542 -17.93 -23.92 36.82
CA VAL A 542 -17.79 -23.49 35.43
C VAL A 542 -17.29 -24.68 34.62
N ASN A 543 -18.11 -25.15 33.68
CA ASN A 543 -17.77 -26.22 32.76
C ASN A 543 -18.06 -25.82 31.31
N ILE A 544 -17.72 -26.71 30.38
CA ILE A 544 -17.88 -26.46 28.95
C ILE A 544 -19.34 -26.23 28.53
N ALA A 545 -20.31 -26.87 29.19
CA ALA A 545 -21.73 -26.70 28.90
C ALA A 545 -22.22 -25.31 29.34
N THR A 546 -21.82 -24.85 30.53
CA THR A 546 -22.15 -23.49 30.99
C THR A 546 -21.50 -22.42 30.14
N ALA A 547 -20.22 -22.62 29.75
CA ALA A 547 -19.49 -21.70 28.88
C ALA A 547 -20.15 -21.61 27.49
N TYR A 548 -20.54 -22.75 26.91
CA TYR A 548 -21.22 -22.82 25.62
C TYR A 548 -22.61 -22.14 25.65
N ASN A 549 -23.41 -22.39 26.70
CA ASN A 549 -24.72 -21.75 26.83
C ASN A 549 -24.60 -20.22 26.94
N GLN A 550 -23.65 -19.74 27.72
CA GLN A 550 -23.35 -18.31 27.84
C GLN A 550 -22.90 -17.72 26.49
N PHE A 551 -22.03 -18.42 25.78
CA PHE A 551 -21.59 -18.04 24.44
C PHE A 551 -22.76 -17.94 23.45
N VAL A 552 -23.61 -18.97 23.37
CA VAL A 552 -24.79 -18.98 22.49
C VAL A 552 -25.74 -17.82 22.82
N PHE A 553 -25.94 -17.52 24.10
CA PHE A 553 -26.74 -16.38 24.55
C PHE A 553 -26.18 -15.06 24.00
N PHE A 554 -24.88 -14.81 24.15
CA PHE A 554 -24.26 -13.57 23.67
C PHE A 554 -24.26 -13.46 22.14
N VAL A 555 -24.02 -14.56 21.41
CA VAL A 555 -24.12 -14.58 19.94
C VAL A 555 -25.53 -14.22 19.49
N LYS A 556 -26.57 -14.80 20.11
CA LYS A 556 -27.98 -14.48 19.79
C LYS A 556 -28.30 -13.03 20.12
N ARG A 557 -27.86 -12.52 21.26
CA ARG A 557 -28.12 -11.14 21.69
C ARG A 557 -27.48 -10.11 20.75
N GLN A 558 -26.28 -10.39 20.25
CA GLN A 558 -25.56 -9.50 19.33
C GLN A 558 -26.19 -9.53 17.93
N LEU A 559 -26.49 -10.71 17.39
CA LEU A 559 -26.92 -10.87 15.99
C LEU A 559 -28.44 -10.88 15.76
N ASP A 560 -29.26 -10.84 16.83
CA ASP A 560 -30.73 -10.80 16.75
C ASP A 560 -31.32 -9.80 17.78
N PRO A 561 -31.03 -8.50 17.65
CA PRO A 561 -31.39 -7.50 18.66
C PRO A 561 -32.90 -7.25 18.78
N LYS A 562 -33.73 -7.73 17.84
CA LYS A 562 -35.21 -7.59 17.92
C LYS A 562 -35.86 -8.36 19.09
N LYS A 563 -35.07 -9.07 19.91
CA LYS A 563 -35.53 -9.74 21.15
C LYS A 563 -34.87 -9.26 22.44
N GLY A 564 -33.99 -8.26 22.42
CA GLY A 564 -33.25 -7.81 23.59
C GLY A 564 -33.20 -6.29 23.70
N GLY A 565 -34.31 -5.68 24.10
CA GLY A 565 -34.34 -4.27 24.48
C GLY A 565 -33.61 -4.09 25.81
N GLU A 566 -32.30 -3.89 25.77
CA GLU A 566 -31.53 -3.27 26.85
C GLU A 566 -30.16 -2.83 26.30
N SER A 567 -29.97 -1.52 26.22
CA SER A 567 -28.69 -0.89 25.91
C SER A 567 -27.67 -1.23 26.99
N ILE A 568 -26.48 -1.68 26.61
CA ILE A 568 -25.40 -1.90 27.57
C ILE A 568 -24.54 -0.64 27.66
N ASP A 569 -24.55 -0.06 28.85
CA ASP A 569 -23.51 0.81 29.38
C ASP A 569 -22.21 0.02 29.51
N THR A 570 -21.16 0.46 28.82
CA THR A 570 -19.89 -0.26 28.63
C THR A 570 -18.92 -0.12 29.82
N ASN A 571 -19.40 0.06 31.04
CA ASN A 571 -18.55 0.17 32.23
C ASN A 571 -18.98 -0.82 33.33
N ALA A 572 -18.53 -2.07 33.21
CA ALA A 572 -18.34 -2.94 34.37
C ALA A 572 -17.02 -3.67 34.20
N LYS A 573 -16.10 -3.38 35.13
CA LYS A 573 -14.75 -3.95 35.25
C LYS A 573 -14.78 -5.44 35.53
#